data_AF-A0A379YF53-F1
#
_entry.id   AF-A0A379YF53-F1
#
_cell.length_a   1.000
_cell.length_b   1.000
_cell.length_c   1.000
_cell.angle_alpha   90.00
_cell.angle_beta   90.00
_cell.angle_gamma   90.00
#
_symmetry.space_group_name_H-M   'P 1'
#
loop_
_entity.id
_entity.type
_entity.pdbx_description
1 polymer ?
#
loop_
_entity_poly.entity_id
_entity_poly.type
_entity_poly.pdbx_seq_one_letter_code
_entity_poly.pdbx_strand_id
1 'polypeptide(L)' 'MDKKSARIRRATRARRKLQELGATRLVVHRTPRHIYAQVIAPNGSEVLVAASTLEKAIAEQLKYSG' A
#
# COMPACT_ATOMS: atom_id res chain seq x y z
N MET A 1 -17.20 -10.76 10.99
CA MET A 1 -16.48 -9.59 10.44
C MET A 1 -15.83 -10.01 9.13
N ASP A 2 -16.10 -9.31 8.03
CA ASP A 2 -15.47 -9.60 6.74
C ASP A 2 -13.94 -9.36 6.80
N LYS A 3 -13.16 -10.12 6.03
CA LYS A 3 -11.68 -10.05 6.06
C LYS A 3 -11.15 -8.64 5.75
N LYS A 4 -11.87 -7.86 4.95
CA LYS A 4 -11.50 -6.50 4.54
C LYS A 4 -11.65 -5.51 5.69
N SER A 5 -12.78 -5.50 6.39
CA SER A 5 -13.02 -4.62 7.54
C SER A 5 -12.09 -4.94 8.70
N ALA A 6 -11.84 -6.22 8.98
CA ALA A 6 -10.87 -6.64 10.00
C ALA A 6 -9.46 -6.12 9.72
N ARG A 7 -9.03 -6.13 8.45
CA ARG A 7 -7.73 -5.59 8.02
C ARG A 7 -7.67 -4.07 8.17
N ILE A 8 -8.72 -3.35 7.77
CA ILE A 8 -8.78 -1.88 7.90
C ILE A 8 -8.68 -1.49 9.37
N ARG A 9 -9.45 -2.15 10.24
CA ARG A 9 -9.42 -1.91 11.69
C ARG A 9 -8.00 -2.04 12.28
N ARG A 10 -7.24 -3.07 11.89
CA ARG A 10 -5.85 -3.26 12.35
C ARG A 10 -4.92 -2.17 11.81
N ALA A 11 -5.10 -1.73 10.57
CA ALA A 11 -4.24 -0.71 9.95
C ALA A 11 -4.48 0.70 10.51
N THR A 12 -5.68 0.99 11.04
CA THR A 12 -6.07 2.33 11.50
C THR A 12 -5.09 2.92 12.52
N ARG A 13 -4.66 2.14 13.54
CA ARG A 13 -3.80 2.65 14.62
C ARG A 13 -2.47 3.20 14.07
N ALA A 14 -1.77 2.41 13.26
CA ALA A 14 -0.50 2.82 12.66
C ALA A 14 -0.66 3.99 11.70
N ARG A 15 -1.72 3.98 10.87
CA ARG A 15 -2.00 5.08 9.92
C ARG A 15 -2.26 6.41 10.63
N ARG A 16 -2.96 6.38 11.77
CA ARG A 16 -3.20 7.58 12.57
C ARG A 16 -1.93 8.11 13.22
N LYS A 17 -1.05 7.24 13.74
CA LYS A 17 0.24 7.69 14.29
C LYS A 17 1.15 8.29 13.22
N LEU A 18 1.23 7.69 12.04
CA LEU A 18 2.01 8.26 10.92
C LEU A 18 1.45 9.61 10.45
N GLN A 19 0.13 9.76 10.48
CA GLN A 19 -0.53 11.04 10.17
C GLN A 19 -0.20 12.11 11.23
N GLU A 20 -0.25 11.76 12.51
CA GLU A 20 0.12 12.65 13.61
C GLU A 20 1.58 13.10 13.53
N LEU A 21 2.49 12.21 13.14
CA LEU A 21 3.91 12.51 12.96
C LEU A 21 4.22 13.29 11.67
N GLY A 22 3.25 13.50 10.79
CA GLY A 22 3.49 14.15 9.48
C GLY A 22 4.49 13.39 8.61
N ALA A 23 4.59 12.07 8.76
CA ALA A 23 5.58 11.27 8.06
C ALA A 23 5.12 10.90 6.64
N THR A 24 6.03 10.99 5.67
CA THR A 24 5.85 10.34 4.36
C THR A 24 5.73 8.84 4.57
N ARG A 25 4.72 8.20 3.98
CA ARG A 25 4.41 6.79 4.27
C ARG A 25 4.46 5.92 3.02
N LEU A 26 5.15 4.78 3.13
CA LEU A 26 5.07 3.69 2.17
C LEU A 26 3.87 2.80 2.53
N VAL A 27 2.85 2.79 1.69
CA VAL A 27 1.64 1.98 1.85
C VAL A 27 1.72 0.76 0.94
N VAL A 28 1.66 -0.43 1.54
CA VAL A 28 1.62 -1.71 0.83
C VAL A 28 0.20 -2.26 0.84
N HIS A 29 -0.29 -2.67 -0.34
CA HIS A 29 -1.54 -3.40 -0.50
C HIS A 29 -1.27 -4.75 -1.18
N ARG A 30 -1.87 -5.82 -0.65
CA ARG A 30 -1.70 -7.19 -1.16
C ARG A 30 -3.04 -7.83 -1.44
N THR A 31 -3.17 -8.42 -2.62
CA THR A 31 -4.27 -9.32 -3.01
C THR A 31 -3.69 -10.73 -3.21
N PRO A 32 -4.52 -11.76 -3.44
CA PRO A 32 -4.01 -13.11 -3.67
C PRO A 32 -3.20 -13.32 -4.97
N ARG A 33 -3.12 -12.32 -5.86
CA ARG A 33 -2.40 -12.43 -7.14
C ARG A 33 -1.37 -11.34 -7.37
N HIS A 34 -1.48 -10.22 -6.65
CA HIS A 34 -0.70 -9.02 -6.92
C HIS A 34 -0.34 -8.28 -5.63
N ILE A 35 0.74 -7.52 -5.71
CA ILE A 35 1.17 -6.60 -4.67
C ILE A 35 1.36 -5.20 -5.25
N TYR A 36 1.10 -4.20 -4.41
CA TYR A 36 1.10 -2.78 -4.75
C TYR A 36 1.82 -2.00 -3.65
N ALA A 37 2.59 -1.00 -4.03
CA ALA A 37 3.29 -0.09 -3.14
C ALA A 37 3.11 1.36 -3.60
N GLN A 38 2.84 2.26 -2.65
CA GLN A 38 2.70 3.70 -2.91
C GLN A 38 3.44 4.48 -1.84
N VAL A 39 4.23 5.47 -2.23
CA VAL A 39 4.79 6.48 -1.33
C VAL A 39 3.86 7.68 -1.35
N ILE A 40 3.22 7.95 -0.21
CA ILE A 40 2.20 9.00 -0.07
C ILE A 40 2.78 10.14 0.76
N ALA A 41 2.56 11.36 0.30
CA ALA A 41 2.95 12.58 1.00
C ALA A 41 2.29 12.67 2.40
N PRO A 42 2.85 13.46 3.35
CA PRO A 42 2.28 13.64 4.68
C PRO A 42 0.82 14.10 4.71
N ASN A 43 0.38 14.86 3.69
CA ASN A 43 -1.01 15.30 3.53
C ASN A 43 -2.00 14.12 3.37
N GLY A 44 -1.52 12.94 2.96
CA GLY A 44 -2.30 11.74 2.79
C GLY A 44 -3.16 11.67 1.52
N SER A 45 -3.13 12.72 0.67
CA SER A 45 -3.95 12.87 -0.53
C SER A 45 -3.15 12.80 -1.83
N GLU A 46 -1.83 12.96 -1.76
CA GLU A 46 -0.95 12.94 -2.94
C GLU A 46 -0.01 11.73 -2.92
N VAL A 47 0.09 11.04 -4.05
CA VAL A 47 1.02 9.92 -4.27
C VAL A 47 2.26 10.46 -4.97
N LEU A 48 3.41 10.33 -4.32
CA LEU A 48 4.70 10.78 -4.86
C LEU A 48 5.21 9.81 -5.93
N VAL A 49 5.20 8.51 -5.59
CA VAL A 49 5.57 7.42 -6.50
C VAL A 49 4.75 6.18 -6.19
N ALA A 50 4.57 5.31 -7.18
CA ALA A 50 3.90 4.03 -7.04
C ALA A 50 4.63 2.96 -7.86
N ALA A 51 4.54 1.71 -7.39
CA ALA A 51 5.03 0.53 -8.10
C ALA A 51 4.13 -0.66 -7.78
N SER A 52 3.87 -1.51 -8.77
CA SER A 52 3.02 -2.69 -8.61
C SER A 52 3.38 -3.80 -9.58
N THR A 53 3.01 -5.03 -9.23
CA THR A 53 3.20 -6.18 -10.12
C THR A 53 2.26 -6.20 -11.33
N LEU A 54 1.39 -5.19 -11.48
CA LEU A 54 0.59 -5.02 -12.70
C LEU A 54 1.33 -4.19 -13.76
N GLU A 55 2.41 -3.50 -13.40
CA GLU A 55 3.23 -2.78 -14.37
C GLU A 55 3.98 -3.77 -15.25
N LYS A 56 3.84 -3.65 -16.57
CA LYS A 56 4.42 -4.60 -17.54
C LYS A 56 5.92 -4.82 -17.33
N ALA A 57 6.66 -3.72 -17.14
CA ALA A 57 8.09 -3.74 -16.90
C ALA A 57 8.50 -4.59 -15.68
N ILE A 58 7.63 -4.66 -14.66
CA ILE A 58 7.86 -5.45 -13.45
C ILE A 58 7.31 -6.88 -13.64
N ALA A 59 6.12 -7.01 -14.21
CA ALA A 59 5.44 -8.30 -14.40
C ALA A 59 6.22 -9.26 -15.31
N GLU A 60 6.85 -8.75 -16.38
CA GLU A 60 7.62 -9.55 -17.34
C GLU A 60 8.84 -10.25 -16.71
N GLN A 61 9.36 -9.69 -15.61
CA GLN A 61 10.53 -10.21 -14.91
C GLN A 61 10.17 -11.19 -13.79
N LEU A 62 8.87 -11.41 -13.54
CA LEU A 62 8.39 -12.15 -12.38
C LEU A 62 7.63 -13.41 -12.79
N LYS A 63 8.06 -14.56 -12.25
CA LYS A 63 7.31 -15.83 -12.36
C LYS A 63 6.03 -15.82 -11.51
N TYR A 64 6.01 -15.06 -10.42
CA TYR A 64 4.91 -15.01 -9.45
C TYR A 64 4.85 -13.62 -8.80
N SER A 65 3.64 -13.05 -8.69
CA SER A 65 3.42 -11.66 -8.26
C SER A 65 2.63 -11.50 -6.96
N GLY A 66 2.18 -12.60 -6.36
CA GLY A 66 1.31 -12.60 -5.19
C GLY A 66 0.46 -13.83 -5.15
#